data_AF-A0A2V9WPW0-F1
#
_entry.id   AF-A0A2V9WPW0-F1
#
_cell.length_a   1.000
_cell.length_b   1.000
_cell.length_c   1.000
_cell.angle_alpha   90.00
_cell.angle_beta   90.00
_cell.angle_gamma   90.00
#
_symmetry.space_group_name_H-M   'P 1'
#
loop_
_entity.id
_entity.type
_entity.pdbx_description
1 polymer ?
#
loop_
_entity_poly.entity_id
_entity_poly.type
_entity_poly.pdbx_seq_one_letter_code
_entity_poly.pdbx_strand_id
1 'polypeptide(L)'
;MANIKIAVINASTVLKDSDVKAVVPALQTQVHRDFAAAWGIDADLTVVARDSKPTAGSWWLVILDNSDQAGALGYHDLTGAGLPLGKVFAGSDLKLGYQWTVTASHELLEMLADPDINLTAFVESSDKAGVLYAYEVCDACEADEFGYKINGTLVSDFVYPAWFESFRKKSSTQFDHGKRIKKPFGLLKGGYIGVYDVIAGGGWHQITAEKGPYRYVIRPDVGSRRERRRTPRHQWLKSAIRQR
;
A
#
# COMPACT_ATOMS: atom_id res chain seq x y z
N MET A 1 -20.32 13.26 -0.82
CA MET A 1 -19.52 13.07 0.40
C MET A 1 -19.34 11.58 0.57
N ALA A 2 -18.09 11.10 0.53
CA ALA A 2 -17.80 9.70 0.75
C ALA A 2 -17.95 9.33 2.23
N ASN A 3 -18.17 8.05 2.53
CA ASN A 3 -18.30 7.56 3.91
C ASN A 3 -16.95 7.49 4.61
N ILE A 4 -15.87 7.17 3.89
CA ILE A 4 -14.51 7.09 4.44
C ILE A 4 -13.93 8.51 4.50
N LYS A 5 -13.36 8.86 5.66
CA LYS A 5 -12.67 10.14 5.89
C LYS A 5 -11.20 9.87 6.20
N ILE A 6 -10.30 10.52 5.46
CA ILE A 6 -8.86 10.34 5.63
C ILE A 6 -8.22 11.68 5.99
N ALA A 7 -7.52 11.70 7.12
CA ALA A 7 -6.69 12.81 7.54
C ALA A 7 -5.30 12.67 6.93
N VAL A 8 -4.91 13.61 6.08
CA VAL A 8 -3.55 13.73 5.53
C VAL A 8 -2.73 14.59 6.49
N ILE A 9 -1.84 13.96 7.25
CA ILE A 9 -1.13 14.57 8.37
C ILE A 9 0.33 14.81 7.97
N ASN A 10 0.77 16.07 8.02
CA ASN A 10 2.18 16.39 7.82
C ASN A 10 2.97 16.30 9.13
N ALA A 11 3.63 15.17 9.38
CA ALA A 11 4.59 14.99 10.47
C ALA A 11 6.07 15.06 9.99
N SER A 12 6.29 15.37 8.71
CA SER A 12 7.60 15.49 8.09
C SER A 12 8.17 16.89 8.28
N THR A 13 9.45 17.01 8.62
CA THR A 13 10.20 18.27 8.64
C THR A 13 10.85 18.63 7.30
N VAL A 14 10.99 17.66 6.39
CA VAL A 14 11.53 17.90 5.05
C VAL A 14 10.51 18.50 4.07
N LEU A 15 9.21 18.38 4.36
CA LEU A 15 8.12 19.00 3.60
C LEU A 15 7.40 20.08 4.40
N LYS A 16 7.09 21.19 3.74
CA LYS A 16 6.23 22.23 4.31
C LYS A 16 4.77 21.81 4.21
N ASP A 17 3.92 22.33 5.09
CA ASP A 17 2.46 22.14 5.00
C ASP A 17 1.90 22.61 3.65
N SER A 18 2.51 23.63 3.02
CA SER A 18 2.15 24.08 1.68
C SER A 18 2.37 23.01 0.61
N ASP A 19 3.43 22.21 0.74
CA ASP A 19 3.79 21.18 -0.24
C ASP A 19 2.76 20.04 -0.17
N VAL A 20 2.41 19.62 1.05
CA VAL A 20 1.37 18.61 1.29
C VAL A 20 0.00 19.12 0.82
N LYS A 21 -0.37 20.36 1.17
CA LYS A 21 -1.64 20.98 0.73
C LYS A 21 -1.77 21.06 -0.79
N ALA A 22 -0.67 21.32 -1.50
CA ALA A 22 -0.67 21.41 -2.96
C ALA A 22 -0.94 20.06 -3.64
N VAL A 23 -0.57 18.95 -2.99
CA VAL A 23 -0.70 17.59 -3.55
C VAL A 23 -2.06 16.96 -3.27
N VAL A 24 -2.70 17.27 -2.13
CA VAL A 24 -3.99 16.65 -1.75
C VAL A 24 -5.09 16.75 -2.82
N PRO A 25 -5.26 17.85 -3.58
CA PRO A 25 -6.24 17.89 -4.67
C PRO A 25 -6.03 16.82 -5.75
N ALA A 26 -4.76 16.48 -6.06
CA ALA A 26 -4.44 15.42 -7.01
C ALA A 26 -4.77 14.04 -6.44
N LEU A 27 -4.43 13.78 -5.17
CA LEU A 27 -4.78 12.54 -4.46
C LEU A 27 -6.31 12.37 -4.34
N GLN A 28 -7.02 13.44 -4.01
CA GLN A 28 -8.49 13.43 -3.93
C GLN A 28 -9.12 13.11 -5.29
N THR A 29 -8.57 13.69 -6.36
CA THR A 29 -9.00 13.39 -7.72
C THR A 29 -8.72 11.94 -8.08
N GLN A 30 -7.56 11.39 -7.72
CA GLN A 30 -7.23 10.00 -7.95
C GLN A 30 -8.26 9.07 -7.28
N VAL A 31 -8.56 9.30 -6.00
CA VAL A 31 -9.53 8.51 -5.24
C VAL A 31 -10.92 8.60 -5.89
N HIS A 32 -11.46 9.81 -6.06
CA HIS A 32 -12.82 10.00 -6.56
C HIS A 32 -13.03 9.56 -8.01
N ARG A 33 -12.08 9.90 -8.90
CA ARG A 33 -12.24 9.75 -10.35
C ARG A 33 -11.72 8.41 -10.85
N ASP A 34 -10.54 8.00 -10.38
CA ASP A 34 -9.81 6.88 -10.97
C ASP A 34 -10.03 5.60 -10.16
N PHE A 35 -9.78 5.66 -8.85
CA PHE A 35 -9.83 4.49 -7.98
C PHE A 35 -11.27 4.03 -7.72
N ALA A 36 -12.17 4.95 -7.36
CA ALA A 36 -13.58 4.63 -7.14
C ALA A 36 -14.25 4.01 -8.37
N ALA A 37 -13.86 4.42 -9.58
CA ALA A 37 -14.38 3.85 -10.81
C ALA A 37 -13.97 2.37 -11.02
N ALA A 38 -12.78 1.98 -10.56
CA ALA A 38 -12.27 0.62 -10.70
C ALA A 38 -12.62 -0.30 -9.52
N TRP A 39 -12.64 0.26 -8.31
CA TRP A 39 -12.73 -0.50 -7.06
C TRP A 39 -14.04 -0.29 -6.31
N GLY A 40 -14.86 0.71 -6.68
CA GLY A 40 -16.09 1.04 -5.97
C GLY A 40 -15.86 1.61 -4.56
N ILE A 41 -14.62 2.01 -4.25
CA ILE A 41 -14.21 2.53 -2.94
C ILE A 41 -13.88 4.01 -3.11
N ASP A 42 -14.45 4.84 -2.24
CA ASP A 42 -14.29 6.29 -2.30
C ASP A 42 -14.04 6.89 -0.91
N ALA A 43 -13.31 8.01 -0.85
CA ALA A 43 -12.95 8.68 0.40
C ALA A 43 -12.77 10.20 0.22
N ASP A 44 -13.08 10.95 1.28
CA ASP A 44 -12.82 12.39 1.34
C ASP A 44 -11.54 12.64 2.16
N LEU A 45 -10.58 13.37 1.57
CA LEU A 45 -9.30 13.71 2.15
C LEU A 45 -9.34 15.10 2.81
N THR A 46 -8.76 15.23 4.00
CA THR A 46 -8.61 16.53 4.68
C THR A 46 -7.19 16.69 5.18
N VAL A 47 -6.55 17.82 4.84
CA VAL A 47 -5.22 18.14 5.36
C VAL A 47 -5.33 18.52 6.82
N VAL A 48 -4.51 17.90 7.65
CA VAL A 48 -4.35 18.21 9.07
C VAL A 48 -2.94 18.78 9.26
N ALA A 49 -2.88 20.01 9.77
CA ALA A 49 -1.61 20.66 10.10
C ALA A 49 -0.91 19.91 11.24
N ARG A 50 0.43 20.00 11.29
CA ARG A 50 1.28 19.22 12.22
C ARG A 50 0.82 19.23 13.67
N ASP A 51 0.34 20.37 14.16
CA ASP A 51 -0.05 20.56 15.57
C ASP A 51 -1.56 20.41 15.82
N SER A 52 -2.30 19.92 14.83
CA SER A 52 -3.74 19.68 14.92
C SER A 52 -4.06 18.21 15.08
N LYS A 53 -5.14 17.90 15.80
CA LYS A 53 -5.62 16.52 15.92
C LYS A 53 -6.55 16.18 14.76
N PRO A 54 -6.39 15.01 14.12
CA PRO A 54 -7.36 14.52 13.15
C PRO A 54 -8.72 14.27 13.83
N THR A 55 -9.79 14.40 13.06
CA THR A 55 -11.15 14.10 13.52
C THR A 55 -11.23 12.64 13.99
N ALA A 56 -11.94 12.41 15.10
CA ALA A 56 -12.12 11.05 15.63
C ALA A 56 -12.77 10.15 14.57
N GLY A 57 -12.25 8.93 14.42
CA GLY A 57 -12.73 7.97 13.42
C GLY A 57 -12.16 8.14 12.01
N SER A 58 -11.41 9.21 11.72
CA SER A 58 -10.71 9.34 10.44
C SER A 58 -9.53 8.37 10.36
N TRP A 59 -9.34 7.78 9.18
CA TRP A 59 -8.12 7.03 8.85
C TRP A 59 -6.99 8.00 8.59
N TRP A 60 -5.74 7.56 8.71
CA TRP A 60 -4.60 8.47 8.64
C TRP A 60 -3.72 8.17 7.44
N LEU A 61 -3.31 9.21 6.73
CA LEU A 61 -2.17 9.16 5.81
C LEU A 61 -1.11 10.12 6.38
N VAL A 62 -0.05 9.57 6.97
CA VAL A 62 0.95 10.34 7.73
C VAL A 62 2.23 10.46 6.91
N ILE A 63 2.63 11.69 6.64
CA ILE A 63 3.89 12.01 5.96
C ILE A 63 4.98 12.21 7.00
N LEU A 64 6.11 11.53 6.85
CA LEU A 64 7.21 11.40 7.80
C LEU A 64 8.56 11.64 7.09
N ASP A 65 9.62 11.88 7.86
CA ASP A 65 10.96 12.10 7.28
C ASP A 65 11.64 10.78 6.91
N ASN A 66 11.92 9.96 7.90
CA ASN A 66 12.77 8.79 7.73
C ASN A 66 11.97 7.52 7.96
N SER A 67 12.28 6.50 7.16
CA SER A 67 11.72 5.19 7.35
C SER A 67 12.06 4.63 8.72
N ASP A 68 11.03 4.15 9.41
CA ASP A 68 11.17 3.40 10.67
C ASP A 68 11.37 1.89 10.42
N GLN A 69 11.25 1.46 9.16
CA GLN A 69 11.56 0.12 8.71
C GLN A 69 12.65 0.21 7.65
N ALA A 70 13.77 -0.53 7.82
CA ALA A 70 14.82 -0.52 6.80
C ALA A 70 14.19 -0.72 5.41
N GLY A 71 14.66 0.02 4.40
CA GLY A 71 14.24 -0.02 2.99
C GLY A 71 12.75 -0.03 2.62
N ALA A 72 11.84 0.34 3.53
CA ALA A 72 10.46 0.68 3.18
C ALA A 72 10.37 2.19 2.90
N LEU A 73 9.75 2.60 1.78
CA LEU A 73 9.50 4.01 1.47
C LEU A 73 8.11 4.45 1.94
N GLY A 74 7.19 3.51 2.01
CA GLY A 74 5.91 3.61 2.70
C GLY A 74 5.47 2.23 3.18
N TYR A 75 4.41 2.22 3.99
CA TYR A 75 3.56 1.05 4.22
C TYR A 75 2.26 1.50 4.89
N HIS A 76 1.21 0.70 4.77
CA HIS A 76 0.00 0.85 5.57
C HIS A 76 -0.06 -0.18 6.71
N ASP A 77 -0.59 0.26 7.85
CA ASP A 77 -0.81 -0.52 9.07
C ASP A 77 -2.12 -0.03 9.75
N LEU A 78 -2.30 -0.39 11.01
CA LEU A 78 -3.33 0.14 11.88
C LEU A 78 -2.72 1.09 12.92
N THR A 79 -3.44 2.17 13.21
CA THR A 79 -3.22 2.97 14.41
C THR A 79 -3.37 2.12 15.67
N GLY A 80 -2.89 2.64 16.81
CA GLY A 80 -3.10 1.99 18.11
C GLY A 80 -4.59 1.83 18.51
N ALA A 81 -5.49 2.56 17.84
CA ALA A 81 -6.94 2.42 18.01
C ALA A 81 -7.58 1.40 17.05
N GLY A 82 -6.78 0.73 16.20
CA GLY A 82 -7.26 -0.25 15.22
C GLY A 82 -7.86 0.35 13.95
N LEU A 83 -7.70 1.66 13.72
CA LEU A 83 -8.12 2.31 12.47
C LEU A 83 -6.98 2.29 11.43
N PRO A 84 -7.28 2.24 10.12
CA PRO A 84 -6.26 2.25 9.06
C PRO A 84 -5.33 3.47 9.09
N LEU A 85 -4.06 3.20 8.76
CA LEU A 85 -2.94 4.15 8.78
C LEU A 85 -2.00 3.87 7.59
N GLY A 86 -1.85 4.79 6.66
CA GLY A 86 -0.75 4.82 5.70
C GLY A 86 0.40 5.68 6.22
N LYS A 87 1.64 5.19 6.14
CA LYS A 87 2.86 5.95 6.46
C LYS A 87 3.68 6.18 5.20
N VAL A 88 4.11 7.42 5.00
CA VAL A 88 4.88 7.87 3.82
C VAL A 88 6.18 8.49 4.29
N PHE A 89 7.34 7.95 3.92
CA PHE A 89 8.64 8.43 4.38
C PHE A 89 9.30 9.37 3.36
N ALA A 90 8.72 10.56 3.20
CA ALA A 90 9.11 11.54 2.19
C ALA A 90 10.60 11.92 2.20
N GLY A 91 11.24 12.00 3.37
CA GLY A 91 12.69 12.26 3.44
C GLY A 91 13.53 11.11 2.89
N SER A 92 13.06 9.87 3.02
CA SER A 92 13.71 8.69 2.45
C SER A 92 13.54 8.67 0.92
N ASP A 93 12.34 8.98 0.43
CA ASP A 93 12.08 9.14 -1.00
C ASP A 93 13.02 10.18 -1.63
N LEU A 94 13.03 11.40 -1.08
CA LEU A 94 13.84 12.50 -1.58
C LEU A 94 15.34 12.16 -1.57
N LYS A 95 15.83 11.48 -0.52
CA LYS A 95 17.24 11.07 -0.41
C LYS A 95 17.63 10.04 -1.46
N LEU A 96 16.71 9.15 -1.83
CA LEU A 96 16.95 8.08 -2.81
C LEU A 96 16.57 8.48 -4.24
N GLY A 97 16.04 9.70 -4.44
CA GLY A 97 15.65 10.22 -5.75
C GLY A 97 14.28 9.75 -6.23
N TYR A 98 13.45 9.23 -5.33
CA TYR A 98 12.07 8.83 -5.58
C TYR A 98 11.08 9.96 -5.33
N GLN A 99 9.87 9.82 -5.87
CA GLN A 99 8.78 10.77 -5.72
C GLN A 99 7.89 10.41 -4.52
N TRP A 100 8.00 11.15 -3.42
CA TRP A 100 7.14 10.94 -2.24
C TRP A 100 5.64 10.99 -2.51
N THR A 101 5.24 11.68 -3.60
CA THR A 101 3.85 11.77 -4.04
C THR A 101 3.34 10.45 -4.61
N VAL A 102 4.20 9.67 -5.27
CA VAL A 102 3.91 8.30 -5.70
C VAL A 102 3.70 7.42 -4.49
N THR A 103 4.63 7.42 -3.53
CA THR A 103 4.49 6.71 -2.24
C THR A 103 3.20 7.10 -1.51
N ALA A 104 2.88 8.41 -1.44
CA ALA A 104 1.66 8.87 -0.77
C ALA A 104 0.38 8.34 -1.42
N SER A 105 0.30 8.34 -2.74
CA SER A 105 -0.83 7.72 -3.44
C SER A 105 -0.85 6.21 -3.32
N HIS A 106 0.31 5.54 -3.35
CA HIS A 106 0.43 4.10 -3.20
C HIS A 106 -0.21 3.66 -1.88
N GLU A 107 0.27 4.19 -0.76
CA GLU A 107 -0.23 3.82 0.56
C GLU A 107 -1.68 4.20 0.78
N LEU A 108 -2.13 5.30 0.15
CA LEU A 108 -3.53 5.71 0.20
C LEU A 108 -4.44 4.68 -0.47
N LEU A 109 -4.07 4.21 -1.67
CA LEU A 109 -4.90 3.28 -2.44
C LEU A 109 -4.88 1.86 -1.86
N GLU A 110 -3.74 1.40 -1.36
CA GLU A 110 -3.64 0.09 -0.70
C GLU A 110 -4.39 0.05 0.62
N MET A 111 -4.26 1.10 1.44
CA MET A 111 -5.05 1.25 2.67
C MET A 111 -6.57 1.27 2.38
N LEU A 112 -7.00 1.84 1.25
CA LEU A 112 -8.40 1.82 0.83
C LEU A 112 -8.86 0.42 0.41
N ALA A 113 -8.02 -0.33 -0.31
CA ALA A 113 -8.33 -1.66 -0.82
C ALA A 113 -8.35 -2.75 0.27
N ASP A 114 -7.39 -2.73 1.20
CA ASP A 114 -7.26 -3.70 2.28
C ASP A 114 -7.02 -3.02 3.64
N PRO A 115 -8.05 -2.39 4.24
CA PRO A 115 -7.88 -1.55 5.42
C PRO A 115 -7.41 -2.31 6.67
N ASP A 116 -7.77 -3.59 6.78
CA ASP A 116 -7.33 -4.45 7.88
C ASP A 116 -6.05 -5.20 7.52
N ILE A 117 -5.58 -5.13 6.27
CA ILE A 117 -4.41 -5.86 5.80
C ILE A 117 -4.64 -7.35 6.07
N ASN A 118 -5.68 -7.91 5.51
CA ASN A 118 -6.05 -9.31 5.74
C ASN A 118 -6.59 -10.00 4.50
N LEU A 119 -6.70 -9.28 3.39
CA LEU A 119 -7.23 -9.78 2.15
C LEU A 119 -6.12 -10.46 1.35
N THR A 120 -6.51 -11.50 0.63
CA THR A 120 -5.64 -12.23 -0.28
C THR A 120 -6.44 -12.75 -1.46
N ALA A 121 -5.84 -12.80 -2.64
CA ALA A 121 -6.36 -13.58 -3.75
C ALA A 121 -5.71 -14.97 -3.72
N PHE A 122 -6.53 -16.02 -3.70
CA PHE A 122 -6.03 -17.40 -3.75
C PHE A 122 -6.07 -17.94 -5.17
N VAL A 123 -4.92 -18.40 -5.67
CA VAL A 123 -4.80 -19.12 -6.94
C VAL A 123 -4.55 -20.58 -6.63
N GLU A 124 -5.60 -21.39 -6.77
CA GLU A 124 -5.53 -22.84 -6.59
C GLU A 124 -4.75 -23.48 -7.74
N SER A 125 -3.78 -24.32 -7.41
CA SER A 125 -3.05 -25.16 -8.37
C SER A 125 -3.41 -26.65 -8.24
N SER A 126 -3.98 -27.06 -7.10
CA SER A 126 -4.62 -28.37 -6.88
C SER A 126 -5.54 -28.29 -5.66
N ASP A 127 -6.30 -29.36 -5.41
CA ASP A 127 -7.14 -29.57 -4.20
C ASP A 127 -6.43 -29.37 -2.84
N LYS A 128 -5.10 -29.29 -2.84
CA LYS A 128 -4.25 -29.13 -1.65
C LYS A 128 -3.22 -28.01 -1.82
N ALA A 129 -3.18 -27.37 -2.99
CA ALA A 129 -2.09 -26.51 -3.44
C ALA A 129 -2.57 -25.17 -3.96
N GLY A 130 -1.80 -24.13 -3.71
CA GLY A 130 -2.00 -22.85 -4.35
C GLY A 130 -1.12 -21.77 -3.75
N VAL A 131 -1.31 -20.57 -4.27
CA VAL A 131 -0.57 -19.37 -3.86
C VAL A 131 -1.58 -18.33 -3.41
N LEU A 132 -1.42 -17.83 -2.20
CA LEU A 132 -2.10 -16.62 -1.75
C LEU A 132 -1.25 -15.42 -2.18
N TYR A 133 -1.86 -14.49 -2.90
CA TYR A 133 -1.28 -13.18 -3.21
C TYR A 133 -1.84 -12.17 -2.22
N ALA A 134 -0.99 -11.35 -1.62
CA ALA A 134 -1.41 -10.21 -0.82
C ALA A 134 -2.25 -9.25 -1.69
N TYR A 135 -3.24 -8.60 -1.11
CA TYR A 135 -4.18 -7.75 -1.84
C TYR A 135 -3.67 -6.30 -1.99
N GLU A 136 -2.42 -6.19 -2.40
CA GLU A 136 -1.66 -4.94 -2.53
C GLU A 136 -1.87 -4.39 -3.95
N VAL A 137 -2.64 -3.31 -4.06
CA VAL A 137 -3.16 -2.84 -5.36
C VAL A 137 -2.18 -1.95 -6.14
N CYS A 138 -1.08 -1.53 -5.54
CA CYS A 138 -0.08 -0.68 -6.20
C CYS A 138 1.26 -1.41 -6.41
N ASP A 139 1.60 -2.35 -5.54
CA ASP A 139 2.78 -3.22 -5.57
C ASP A 139 3.21 -3.69 -6.98
N ALA A 140 2.27 -4.16 -7.80
CA ALA A 140 2.57 -4.75 -9.11
C ALA A 140 3.10 -3.75 -10.17
N CYS A 141 2.85 -2.47 -9.97
CA CYS A 141 3.20 -1.37 -10.88
C CYS A 141 3.80 -0.15 -10.16
N GLU A 142 4.37 -0.36 -8.96
CA GLU A 142 4.71 0.71 -8.02
C GLU A 142 5.77 1.73 -8.50
N ALA A 143 6.64 1.34 -9.44
CA ALA A 143 7.80 2.16 -9.74
C ALA A 143 7.40 3.50 -10.35
N ASP A 144 8.07 4.59 -9.93
CA ASP A 144 7.79 5.97 -10.36
C ASP A 144 7.65 6.14 -11.89
N GLU A 145 8.40 5.36 -12.68
CA GLU A 145 8.34 5.39 -14.15
C GLU A 145 6.99 4.93 -14.75
N PHE A 146 6.19 4.20 -13.98
CA PHE A 146 4.85 3.75 -14.36
C PHE A 146 3.73 4.61 -13.80
N GLY A 147 4.03 5.49 -12.84
CA GLY A 147 3.10 6.49 -12.33
C GLY A 147 2.51 7.38 -13.43
N TYR A 148 1.45 8.11 -13.09
CA TYR A 148 0.77 9.02 -14.01
C TYR A 148 0.47 10.35 -13.35
N LYS A 149 0.23 11.39 -14.15
CA LYS A 149 0.07 12.77 -13.64
C LYS A 149 -1.39 13.15 -13.48
N ILE A 150 -1.70 13.77 -12.35
CA ILE A 150 -2.96 14.48 -12.09
C ILE A 150 -2.59 15.89 -11.66
N ASN A 151 -3.04 16.90 -12.41
CA ASN A 151 -2.76 18.32 -12.14
C ASN A 151 -1.26 18.63 -11.95
N GLY A 152 -0.38 17.90 -12.66
CA GLY A 152 1.07 18.05 -12.57
C GLY A 152 1.75 17.21 -11.48
N THR A 153 1.01 16.73 -10.48
CA THR A 153 1.50 15.78 -9.46
C THR A 153 1.59 14.38 -10.03
N LEU A 154 2.73 13.71 -9.85
CA LEU A 154 2.89 12.30 -10.17
C LEU A 154 2.24 11.45 -9.06
N VAL A 155 1.39 10.51 -9.44
CA VAL A 155 0.75 9.55 -8.54
C VAL A 155 1.03 8.12 -9.02
N SER A 156 0.96 7.17 -8.10
CA SER A 156 1.15 5.74 -8.33
C SER A 156 0.13 5.22 -9.32
N ASP A 157 0.55 4.27 -10.15
CA ASP A 157 -0.36 3.39 -10.88
C ASP A 157 -1.00 2.40 -9.89
N PHE A 158 -2.07 1.73 -10.30
CA PHE A 158 -2.72 0.71 -9.49
C PHE A 158 -3.38 -0.36 -10.38
N VAL A 159 -3.48 -1.57 -9.86
CA VAL A 159 -4.14 -2.68 -10.54
C VAL A 159 -5.65 -2.62 -10.38
N TYR A 160 -6.37 -3.09 -11.39
CA TYR A 160 -7.83 -3.29 -11.33
C TYR A 160 -8.15 -4.66 -10.71
N PRO A 161 -9.38 -4.90 -10.23
CA PRO A 161 -9.77 -6.21 -9.72
C PRO A 161 -9.44 -7.38 -10.67
N ALA A 162 -9.49 -7.13 -11.98
CA ALA A 162 -9.12 -8.09 -13.02
C ALA A 162 -7.68 -8.64 -12.91
N TRP A 163 -6.77 -7.95 -12.22
CA TRP A 163 -5.42 -8.45 -11.96
C TRP A 163 -5.40 -9.65 -11.02
N PHE A 164 -6.33 -9.68 -10.05
CA PHE A 164 -6.50 -10.77 -9.09
C PHE A 164 -7.41 -11.91 -9.62
N GLU A 165 -7.97 -11.77 -10.82
CA GLU A 165 -8.88 -12.74 -11.43
C GLU A 165 -8.12 -13.77 -12.28
N SER A 166 -7.79 -14.92 -11.70
CA SER A 166 -6.97 -15.98 -12.34
C SER A 166 -7.56 -16.55 -13.65
N PHE A 167 -8.86 -16.40 -13.88
CA PHE A 167 -9.52 -16.85 -15.10
C PHE A 167 -9.31 -15.92 -16.31
N ARG A 168 -8.78 -14.71 -16.12
CA ARG A 168 -8.59 -13.75 -17.21
C ARG A 168 -7.47 -14.19 -18.15
N LYS A 169 -7.74 -14.12 -19.45
CA LYS A 169 -6.72 -14.36 -20.49
C LYS A 169 -5.83 -13.14 -20.67
N LYS A 170 -4.61 -13.36 -21.18
CA LYS A 170 -3.70 -12.27 -21.56
C LYS A 170 -4.40 -11.29 -22.52
N SER A 171 -4.27 -10.00 -22.24
CA SER A 171 -4.84 -8.89 -23.01
C SER A 171 -6.36 -8.94 -23.19
N SER A 172 -7.09 -9.67 -22.33
CA SER A 172 -8.56 -9.76 -22.42
C SER A 172 -9.29 -8.56 -21.84
N THR A 173 -8.61 -7.76 -21.01
CA THR A 173 -9.14 -6.58 -20.34
C THR A 173 -7.98 -5.66 -19.92
N GLN A 174 -8.31 -4.57 -19.27
CA GLN A 174 -7.37 -3.70 -18.57
C GLN A 174 -7.05 -4.28 -17.19
N PHE A 175 -5.77 -4.38 -16.85
CA PHE A 175 -5.29 -4.94 -15.59
C PHE A 175 -4.73 -3.90 -14.61
N ASP A 176 -4.31 -2.74 -15.13
CA ASP A 176 -3.79 -1.59 -14.39
C ASP A 176 -4.32 -0.30 -15.00
N HIS A 177 -4.36 0.78 -14.22
CA HIS A 177 -4.84 2.08 -14.69
C HIS A 177 -4.02 2.57 -15.89
N GLY A 178 -2.69 2.37 -15.85
CA GLY A 178 -1.77 2.70 -16.94
C GLY A 178 -1.84 1.83 -18.20
N LYS A 179 -2.66 0.76 -18.21
CA LYS A 179 -2.81 -0.19 -19.32
C LYS A 179 -1.51 -0.90 -19.74
N ARG A 180 -0.56 -1.09 -18.85
CA ARG A 180 0.75 -1.71 -19.11
C ARG A 180 0.77 -3.19 -18.78
N ILE A 181 0.13 -3.61 -17.70
CA ILE A 181 0.02 -5.02 -17.31
C ILE A 181 -0.93 -5.73 -18.27
N LYS A 182 -0.52 -6.91 -18.77
CA LYS A 182 -1.23 -7.64 -19.84
C LYS A 182 -1.86 -8.94 -19.39
N LYS A 183 -1.73 -9.36 -18.14
CA LYS A 183 -2.26 -10.64 -17.64
C LYS A 183 -2.49 -10.55 -16.13
N PRO A 184 -3.36 -11.39 -15.55
CA PRO A 184 -3.51 -11.46 -14.10
C PRO A 184 -2.19 -11.87 -13.44
N PHE A 185 -1.96 -11.38 -12.22
CA PHE A 185 -0.73 -11.60 -11.45
C PHE A 185 0.57 -11.20 -12.17
N GLY A 186 0.50 -10.32 -13.18
CA GLY A 186 1.65 -9.82 -13.91
C GLY A 186 2.30 -8.63 -13.21
N LEU A 187 3.62 -8.60 -13.13
CA LEU A 187 4.38 -7.50 -12.53
C LEU A 187 5.07 -6.66 -13.63
N LEU A 188 5.07 -5.34 -13.47
CA LEU A 188 5.95 -4.44 -14.23
C LEU A 188 7.35 -4.42 -13.63
N LYS A 189 8.34 -3.95 -14.39
CA LYS A 189 9.70 -3.75 -13.89
C LYS A 189 9.67 -2.94 -12.60
N GLY A 190 10.50 -3.27 -11.62
CA GLY A 190 10.48 -2.61 -10.30
C GLY A 190 9.33 -3.03 -9.40
N GLY A 191 8.22 -3.58 -9.91
CA GLY A 191 7.13 -4.09 -9.09
C GLY A 191 7.42 -5.43 -8.43
N TYR A 192 6.77 -5.64 -7.29
CA TYR A 192 6.79 -6.89 -6.52
C TYR A 192 5.37 -7.25 -6.05
N ILE A 193 5.20 -8.44 -5.48
CA ILE A 193 3.99 -8.78 -4.72
C ILE A 193 4.31 -9.79 -3.63
N GLY A 194 3.66 -9.64 -2.47
CA GLY A 194 3.71 -10.64 -1.39
C GLY A 194 2.94 -11.92 -1.75
N VAL A 195 3.55 -13.08 -1.53
CA VAL A 195 2.95 -14.39 -1.78
C VAL A 195 3.17 -15.36 -0.61
N TYR A 196 2.23 -16.29 -0.43
CA TYR A 196 2.34 -17.42 0.49
C TYR A 196 2.00 -18.72 -0.24
N ASP A 197 2.96 -19.64 -0.29
CA ASP A 197 2.76 -20.98 -0.84
C ASP A 197 2.11 -21.89 0.20
N VAL A 198 0.87 -22.33 -0.07
CA VAL A 198 0.06 -23.09 0.89
C VAL A 198 0.66 -24.46 1.24
N ILE A 199 1.46 -25.07 0.36
CA ILE A 199 2.08 -26.38 0.61
C ILE A 199 3.51 -26.28 1.18
N ALA A 200 4.25 -25.23 0.84
CA ALA A 200 5.70 -25.22 1.08
C ALA A 200 6.06 -24.93 2.55
N GLY A 201 5.12 -24.41 3.36
CA GLY A 201 5.36 -24.07 4.76
C GLY A 201 6.41 -22.96 4.98
N GLY A 202 6.84 -22.27 3.90
CA GLY A 202 7.91 -21.28 3.93
C GLY A 202 7.52 -19.90 4.47
N GLY A 203 6.22 -19.67 4.67
CA GLY A 203 5.71 -18.36 5.07
C GLY A 203 5.57 -17.37 3.91
N TRP A 204 5.24 -16.13 4.25
CA TRP A 204 5.17 -15.03 3.30
C TRP A 204 6.55 -14.69 2.76
N HIS A 205 6.65 -14.58 1.43
CA HIS A 205 7.81 -14.09 0.71
C HIS A 205 7.36 -13.17 -0.44
N GLN A 206 8.29 -12.61 -1.20
CA GLN A 206 7.95 -11.75 -2.33
C GLN A 206 8.48 -12.32 -3.63
N ILE A 207 7.74 -12.05 -4.70
CA ILE A 207 8.20 -12.25 -6.07
C ILE A 207 8.31 -10.88 -6.75
N THR A 208 9.29 -10.73 -7.64
CA THR A 208 9.60 -9.49 -8.36
C THR A 208 9.51 -9.72 -9.86
N ALA A 209 9.28 -8.66 -10.65
CA ALA A 209 9.29 -8.79 -12.12
C ALA A 209 10.66 -9.19 -12.68
N GLU A 210 11.73 -8.72 -12.06
CA GLU A 210 13.11 -9.03 -12.46
C GLU A 210 13.59 -10.32 -11.78
N LYS A 211 14.21 -11.22 -12.55
CA LYS A 211 15.02 -12.31 -12.01
C LYS A 211 16.43 -11.77 -11.70
N GLY A 212 16.54 -11.00 -10.62
CA GLY A 212 17.80 -10.45 -10.11
C GLY A 212 18.03 -10.86 -8.65
N PRO A 213 19.18 -10.50 -8.04
CA PRO A 213 19.33 -10.68 -6.60
C PRO A 213 18.17 -9.99 -5.90
N TYR A 214 17.46 -10.70 -5.03
CA TYR A 214 16.40 -10.13 -4.20
C TYR A 214 16.94 -8.84 -3.58
N ARG A 215 16.41 -7.67 -3.98
CA ARG A 215 16.63 -6.47 -3.20
C ARG A 215 16.00 -6.76 -1.85
N TYR A 216 16.77 -6.61 -0.79
CA TYR A 216 16.40 -7.04 0.55
C TYR A 216 15.10 -6.34 0.95
N VAL A 217 13.95 -6.98 0.76
CA VAL A 217 12.65 -6.42 1.17
C VAL A 217 12.34 -6.93 2.58
N ILE A 218 12.07 -5.98 3.45
CA ILE A 218 12.60 -5.96 4.81
C ILE A 218 11.75 -6.72 5.81
N ARG A 219 12.44 -7.29 6.80
CA ARG A 219 11.89 -7.86 8.04
C ARG A 219 10.80 -6.93 8.61
N PRO A 220 9.58 -7.43 8.86
CA PRO A 220 8.57 -6.68 9.59
C PRO A 220 9.09 -6.24 10.97
N ASP A 221 8.72 -5.04 11.42
CA ASP A 221 9.08 -4.56 12.77
C ASP A 221 8.47 -5.44 13.86
N VAL A 222 9.17 -5.57 14.99
CA VAL A 222 8.73 -6.39 16.13
C VAL A 222 7.48 -5.77 16.76
N GLY A 223 6.35 -6.44 16.61
CA GLY A 223 5.02 -6.01 17.03
C GLY A 223 4.10 -5.56 15.89
N SER A 224 4.61 -5.37 14.67
CA SER A 224 3.81 -5.00 13.49
C SER A 224 2.82 -6.11 13.10
N ARG A 225 1.69 -5.75 12.45
CA ARG A 225 0.73 -6.79 11.98
C ARG A 225 1.39 -7.77 11.00
N ARG A 226 2.30 -7.28 10.15
CA ARG A 226 3.07 -8.07 9.19
C ARG A 226 4.02 -9.06 9.87
N GLU A 227 4.60 -8.72 11.03
CA GLU A 227 5.31 -9.68 11.89
C GLU A 227 4.34 -10.70 12.50
N ARG A 228 3.21 -10.24 13.04
CA ARG A 228 2.17 -11.11 13.61
C ARG A 228 1.60 -12.12 12.61
N ARG A 229 1.64 -11.85 11.29
CA ARG A 229 1.29 -12.83 10.25
C ARG A 229 2.33 -13.93 10.05
N ARG A 230 3.59 -13.70 10.42
CA ARG A 230 4.65 -14.72 10.41
C ARG A 230 4.62 -15.59 11.67
N THR A 231 4.05 -15.09 12.75
CA THR A 231 3.87 -15.83 14.00
C THR A 231 2.47 -16.46 14.04
N PRO A 232 2.33 -17.79 13.90
CA PRO A 232 1.03 -18.46 14.01
C PRO A 232 0.27 -18.05 15.28
N ARG A 233 -1.07 -17.92 15.20
CA ARG A 233 -1.91 -17.48 16.34
C ARG A 233 -1.69 -18.29 17.63
N HIS A 234 -1.35 -19.57 17.51
CA HIS A 234 -1.06 -20.43 18.65
C HIS A 234 0.28 -20.11 19.36
N GLN A 235 1.13 -19.28 18.74
CA GLN A 235 2.42 -18.82 19.28
C GLN A 235 2.34 -17.39 19.82
N TRP A 236 1.15 -16.78 19.85
CA TRP A 236 0.96 -15.45 20.39
C TRP A 236 1.03 -15.50 21.93
N LEU A 237 1.92 -14.69 22.51
CA LEU A 237 1.98 -14.48 23.94
C LEU A 237 1.10 -13.28 24.31
N LYS A 238 0.25 -13.43 25.33
CA LYS A 238 -0.52 -12.31 25.88
C LYS A 238 0.45 -11.31 26.51
N SER A 239 0.34 -10.04 26.16
CA SER A 239 1.09 -8.99 26.84
C SER A 239 0.68 -8.92 28.31
N ALA A 240 1.67 -8.81 29.20
CA ALA A 240 1.41 -8.50 30.60
C ALA A 240 0.97 -7.03 30.72
N ILE A 241 0.00 -6.76 31.59
CA ILE A 241 -0.44 -5.40 31.90
C ILE A 241 0.79 -4.65 32.45
N ARG A 242 1.19 -3.55 31.79
CA ARG A 242 2.19 -2.64 32.34
C ARG A 242 1.65 -2.08 33.66
N GLN A 243 2.21 -2.53 34.78
CA GLN A 243 2.09 -1.79 36.03
C GLN A 243 2.87 -0.49 35.87
N ARG A 244 2.19 0.62 36.16
CA ARG A 244 2.75 1.98 36.06
C ARG A 244 3.78 2.23 37.13
#